data_AF-A0A239A994-F1
#
_entry.id   AF-A0A239A994-F1
#
_cell.length_a   1.000
_cell.length_b   1.000
_cell.length_c   1.000
_cell.angle_alpha   90.00
_cell.angle_beta   90.00
_cell.angle_gamma   90.00
#
_symmetry.space_group_name_H-M   'P 1'
#
loop_
_entity.id
_entity.type
_entity.pdbx_description
1 polymer ?
#
loop_
_entity_poly.entity_id
_entity_poly.type
_entity_poly.pdbx_seq_one_letter_code
_entity_poly.pdbx_strand_id
1 'polypeptide(L)'
;MALNRLSALALLLTATTALPAAAAELVVVESSAPALAPGQVLDSEAALSLPAGSRLVLVSAEGATINLQGPFSGKPGNGAGGGSGGVAQSLASLLSARDSDTASLGAVRAASSAQPLPRPWLVDASQSGHGCLQAGAAPVLWRAATAATDLTLAPADRAWTATTPWPAGAQDLALPADVPFADGATYLFDMDGKSSAVTLHVAPEAVKGDRMLAAWMLAKGCERQAQALGKQLAGK
;
A
#
# COMPACT_ATOMS: atom_id res chain seq x y z
N MET A 1 -56.19 -32.61 52.53
CA MET A 1 -56.71 -31.57 51.60
C MET A 1 -56.11 -30.25 52.05
N ALA A 2 -55.30 -29.49 51.31
CA ALA A 2 -54.92 -29.45 49.89
C ALA A 2 -53.44 -28.94 49.85
N LEU A 3 -52.47 -29.48 49.08
CA LEU A 3 -52.20 -29.33 47.63
C LEU A 3 -52.49 -27.91 47.10
N ASN A 4 -51.63 -27.17 46.40
CA ASN A 4 -50.39 -27.48 45.67
C ASN A 4 -49.64 -26.17 45.32
N ARG A 5 -48.36 -26.29 44.98
CA ARG A 5 -47.40 -25.25 44.53
C ARG A 5 -47.67 -24.76 43.09
N LEU A 6 -47.20 -23.56 42.70
CA LEU A 6 -46.79 -23.08 41.33
C LEU A 6 -46.57 -21.53 41.40
N SER A 7 -45.37 -20.94 41.38
CA SER A 7 -44.32 -20.78 40.34
C SER A 7 -44.69 -20.00 39.07
N ALA A 8 -43.84 -19.00 38.77
CA ALA A 8 -43.49 -18.45 37.44
C ALA A 8 -44.45 -17.38 36.84
N LEU A 9 -44.04 -16.35 36.10
CA LEU A 9 -42.76 -16.00 35.48
C LEU A 9 -42.81 -14.49 35.15
N ALA A 10 -41.86 -13.69 35.62
CA ALA A 10 -41.68 -12.32 35.14
C ALA A 10 -41.03 -12.39 33.74
N LEU A 11 -41.81 -12.15 32.69
CA LEU A 11 -41.31 -12.09 31.32
C LEU A 11 -40.55 -10.77 31.12
N LEU A 12 -39.28 -10.73 31.52
CA LEU A 12 -38.35 -9.70 31.05
C LEU A 12 -38.15 -9.90 29.54
N LEU A 13 -38.84 -9.07 28.75
CA LEU A 13 -38.62 -8.95 27.33
C LEU A 13 -37.27 -8.23 27.13
N THR A 14 -36.18 -9.00 27.08
CA THR A 14 -34.87 -8.49 26.65
C THR A 14 -34.96 -8.14 25.18
N ALA A 15 -35.19 -6.86 24.89
CA ALA A 15 -35.01 -6.29 23.57
C ALA A 15 -33.52 -6.37 23.21
N THR A 16 -33.14 -7.41 22.48
CA THR A 16 -31.86 -7.49 21.78
C THR A 16 -31.85 -6.40 20.69
N THR A 17 -31.33 -5.23 21.03
CA THR A 17 -30.99 -4.20 20.05
C THR A 17 -29.89 -4.76 19.16
N ALA A 18 -30.26 -5.24 17.98
CA ALA A 18 -29.31 -5.51 16.91
C ALA A 18 -28.67 -4.17 16.52
N LEU A 19 -27.44 -3.94 16.98
CA LEU A 19 -26.62 -2.85 16.48
C LEU A 19 -26.46 -3.08 14.97
N PRO A 20 -26.72 -2.07 14.12
CA PRO A 20 -26.42 -2.19 12.70
C PRO A 20 -24.92 -2.44 12.58
N ALA A 21 -24.52 -3.52 11.92
CA ALA A 21 -23.15 -3.69 11.48
C ALA A 21 -22.88 -2.56 10.50
N ALA A 22 -22.11 -1.56 10.92
CA ALA A 22 -21.65 -0.51 10.03
C ALA A 22 -20.82 -1.18 8.93
N ALA A 23 -21.24 -1.03 7.68
CA ALA A 23 -20.46 -1.51 6.55
C ALA A 23 -19.09 -0.82 6.55
N ALA A 24 -18.03 -1.60 6.39
CA ALA A 24 -16.67 -1.08 6.33
C ALA A 24 -16.38 -0.51 4.94
N GLU A 25 -15.67 0.61 4.87
CA GLU A 25 -15.20 1.16 3.60
C GLU A 25 -13.97 0.39 3.10
N LEU A 26 -14.00 0.01 1.82
CA LEU A 26 -12.92 -0.65 1.11
C LEU A 26 -12.47 0.22 -0.06
N VAL A 27 -11.16 0.36 -0.27
CA VAL A 27 -10.60 1.10 -1.42
C VAL A 27 -10.02 0.13 -2.43
N VAL A 28 -10.37 0.28 -3.69
CA VAL A 28 -9.77 -0.49 -4.80
C VAL A 28 -8.32 -0.03 -5.01
N VAL A 29 -7.38 -0.94 -4.85
CA VAL A 29 -5.95 -0.69 -5.08
C VAL A 29 -5.53 -1.09 -6.48
N GLU A 30 -6.03 -2.23 -6.95
CA GLU A 30 -5.77 -2.78 -8.28
C GLU A 30 -7.04 -3.45 -8.77
N SER A 31 -7.34 -3.27 -10.06
CA SER A 31 -8.47 -3.91 -10.72
C SER A 31 -8.13 -4.20 -12.17
N SER A 32 -8.37 -5.42 -12.62
CA SER A 32 -8.45 -5.75 -14.05
C SER A 32 -9.89 -5.87 -14.55
N ALA A 33 -10.87 -5.59 -13.69
CA ALA A 33 -12.28 -5.55 -14.06
C ALA A 33 -12.65 -4.13 -14.57
N PRO A 34 -13.19 -3.98 -15.80
CA PRO A 34 -13.48 -2.66 -16.38
C PRO A 34 -14.46 -1.80 -15.58
N ALA A 35 -15.34 -2.43 -14.78
CA ALA A 35 -16.35 -1.75 -13.99
C ALA A 35 -15.84 -1.18 -12.65
N LEU A 36 -14.60 -1.50 -12.27
CA LEU A 36 -14.02 -1.13 -10.98
C LEU A 36 -12.67 -0.44 -11.22
N ALA A 37 -12.58 0.84 -10.84
CA ALA A 37 -11.37 1.63 -11.05
C ALA A 37 -10.51 1.69 -9.77
N PRO A 38 -9.16 1.71 -9.89
CA PRO A 38 -8.30 2.05 -8.75
C PRO A 38 -8.70 3.37 -8.10
N GLY A 39 -8.65 3.42 -6.77
CA GLY A 39 -9.10 4.55 -5.96
C GLY A 39 -10.61 4.59 -5.67
N GLN A 40 -11.41 3.74 -6.31
CA GLN A 40 -12.84 3.65 -6.02
C GLN A 40 -13.09 3.14 -4.59
N VAL A 41 -14.01 3.78 -3.88
CA VAL A 41 -14.50 3.32 -2.58
C VAL A 41 -15.69 2.39 -2.78
N LEU A 42 -15.66 1.25 -2.10
CA LEU A 42 -16.69 0.23 -2.09
C LEU A 42 -17.18 0.00 -0.65
N ASP A 43 -18.46 -0.31 -0.53
CA ASP A 43 -19.07 -0.75 0.73
C ASP A 43 -18.82 -2.27 0.89
N SER A 44 -18.35 -2.70 2.06
CA SER A 44 -18.02 -4.11 2.33
C SER A 44 -19.22 -5.06 2.21
N GLU A 45 -20.43 -4.54 2.37
CA GLU A 45 -21.70 -5.25 2.31
C GLU A 45 -22.40 -5.11 0.95
N ALA A 46 -21.89 -4.28 0.04
CA ALA A 46 -22.43 -4.18 -1.31
C ALA A 46 -22.12 -5.43 -2.13
N ALA A 47 -23.10 -5.85 -2.93
CA ALA A 47 -22.92 -6.94 -3.87
C ALA A 47 -21.93 -6.51 -4.97
N LEU A 48 -20.93 -7.34 -5.20
CA LEU A 48 -19.87 -7.13 -6.17
C LEU A 48 -19.84 -8.32 -7.13
N SER A 49 -19.66 -8.04 -8.41
CA SER A 49 -19.45 -9.07 -9.44
C SER A 49 -18.13 -8.85 -10.16
N LEU A 50 -17.36 -9.91 -10.28
CA LEU A 50 -16.09 -9.95 -11.00
C LEU A 50 -16.18 -10.99 -12.13
N PRO A 51 -15.96 -10.58 -13.39
CA PRO A 51 -15.90 -11.51 -14.53
C PRO A 51 -14.77 -12.54 -14.39
N ALA A 52 -14.90 -13.69 -15.04
CA ALA A 52 -13.84 -14.69 -15.08
C ALA A 52 -12.50 -14.11 -15.57
N GLY A 53 -11.40 -14.46 -14.90
CA GLY A 53 -10.06 -13.98 -15.24
C GLY A 53 -9.74 -12.56 -14.74
N SER A 54 -10.69 -11.87 -14.10
CA SER A 54 -10.42 -10.58 -13.45
C SER A 54 -9.81 -10.76 -12.06
N ARG A 55 -9.03 -9.75 -11.63
CA ARG A 55 -8.43 -9.64 -10.31
C ARG A 55 -8.84 -8.30 -9.71
N LEU A 56 -9.12 -8.32 -8.41
CA LEU A 56 -9.37 -7.12 -7.63
C LEU A 56 -8.58 -7.20 -6.32
N VAL A 57 -7.88 -6.12 -6.00
CA VAL A 57 -7.20 -5.94 -4.71
C VAL A 57 -7.88 -4.78 -4.00
N LEU A 58 -8.42 -5.04 -2.81
CA LEU A 58 -9.06 -4.05 -1.96
C LEU A 58 -8.23 -3.85 -0.70
N VAL A 59 -8.31 -2.67 -0.12
CA VAL A 59 -7.75 -2.37 1.21
C VAL A 59 -8.82 -1.75 2.09
N SER A 60 -8.94 -2.23 3.33
CA SER A 60 -9.82 -1.63 4.35
C SER A 60 -9.13 -0.52 5.14
N ALA A 61 -9.92 0.28 5.85
CA ALA A 61 -9.42 1.32 6.77
C ALA A 61 -8.48 0.78 7.85
N GLU A 62 -8.67 -0.47 8.28
CA GLU A 62 -7.83 -1.17 9.26
C GLU A 62 -6.50 -1.65 8.67
N GLY A 63 -6.32 -1.51 7.35
CA GLY A 63 -5.18 -2.04 6.62
C GLY A 63 -5.30 -3.54 6.35
N ALA A 64 -6.51 -4.09 6.20
CA ALA A 64 -6.65 -5.45 5.69
C ALA A 64 -6.66 -5.43 4.15
N THR A 65 -5.86 -6.28 3.52
CA THR A 65 -5.86 -6.45 2.05
C THR A 65 -6.75 -7.63 1.67
N ILE A 66 -7.69 -7.43 0.76
CA ILE A 66 -8.61 -8.46 0.26
C ILE A 66 -8.34 -8.67 -1.23
N ASN A 67 -7.90 -9.87 -1.59
CA ASN A 67 -7.64 -10.26 -2.97
C ASN A 67 -8.78 -11.13 -3.48
N LEU A 68 -9.48 -10.66 -4.51
CA LEU A 68 -10.55 -11.40 -5.18
C LEU A 68 -10.11 -11.79 -6.60
N GLN A 69 -10.52 -12.99 -7.02
CA GLN A 69 -10.33 -13.48 -8.39
C GLN A 69 -11.69 -13.88 -8.96
N GLY A 70 -11.93 -13.51 -10.21
CA GLY A 70 -13.14 -13.85 -10.91
C GLY A 70 -13.13 -15.29 -11.47
N PRO A 71 -14.29 -15.94 -11.63
CA PRO A 71 -15.61 -15.36 -11.43
C PRO A 71 -15.97 -15.26 -9.94
N PHE A 72 -16.44 -14.09 -9.51
CA PHE A 72 -16.91 -13.86 -8.14
C PHE A 72 -18.23 -13.09 -8.18
N SER A 73 -19.16 -13.48 -7.31
CA SER A 73 -20.43 -12.79 -7.12
C SER A 73 -20.81 -12.88 -5.64
N GLY A 74 -20.71 -11.77 -4.93
CA GLY A 74 -20.95 -11.74 -3.48
C GLY A 74 -20.48 -10.46 -2.84
N LYS A 75 -20.47 -10.44 -1.52
CA LYS A 75 -20.00 -9.29 -0.73
C LYS A 75 -18.50 -9.45 -0.46
N PRO A 76 -17.68 -8.41 -0.69
CA PRO A 76 -16.24 -8.49 -0.43
C PRO A 76 -15.91 -8.65 1.06
N GLY A 77 -16.76 -8.17 1.98
CA GLY A 77 -16.58 -8.28 3.43
C GLY A 77 -16.75 -9.70 4.01
N ASN A 78 -17.52 -10.55 3.34
CA ASN A 78 -17.89 -11.89 3.82
C ASN A 78 -17.16 -13.02 3.06
N GLY A 79 -15.83 -13.01 3.10
CA GLY A 79 -15.05 -14.24 2.95
C GLY A 79 -14.97 -14.84 1.54
N ALA A 80 -14.37 -14.12 0.60
CA ALA A 80 -13.86 -14.73 -0.65
C ALA A 80 -12.46 -14.23 -1.02
N GLY A 81 -11.56 -14.17 -0.03
CA GLY A 81 -10.14 -13.93 -0.26
C GLY A 81 -9.36 -14.40 0.95
N GLY A 82 -8.92 -15.65 0.94
CA GLY A 82 -8.04 -16.19 1.97
C GLY A 82 -6.73 -15.41 2.02
N GLY A 83 -6.58 -14.56 3.03
CA GLY A 83 -5.42 -13.69 3.20
C GLY A 83 -5.52 -12.82 4.45
N SER A 84 -5.95 -13.37 5.59
CA SER A 84 -6.00 -12.67 6.88
C SER A 84 -4.62 -12.56 7.53
N GLY A 85 -3.62 -12.08 6.78
CA GLY A 85 -2.41 -11.51 7.35
C GLY A 85 -2.63 -10.01 7.44
N GLY A 86 -3.13 -9.51 8.56
CA GLY A 86 -3.28 -8.06 8.75
C GLY A 86 -1.94 -7.35 8.52
N VAL A 87 -1.97 -6.11 8.02
CA VAL A 87 -0.75 -5.34 7.70
C VAL A 87 0.24 -5.27 8.87
N ALA A 88 -0.23 -5.25 10.11
CA ALA A 88 0.64 -5.33 11.29
C ALA A 88 1.43 -6.64 11.36
N GLN A 89 0.80 -7.78 11.04
CA GLN A 89 1.43 -9.09 11.03
C GLN A 89 2.37 -9.25 9.82
N SER A 90 1.96 -8.77 8.65
CA SER A 90 2.81 -8.76 7.45
C SER A 90 4.03 -7.85 7.64
N LEU A 91 3.85 -6.66 8.21
CA LEU A 91 4.93 -5.74 8.54
C LEU A 91 5.85 -6.33 9.61
N ALA A 92 5.31 -6.91 10.68
CA ALA A 92 6.11 -7.61 11.68
C ALA A 92 6.92 -8.76 11.07
N SER A 93 6.30 -9.57 10.21
CA SER A 93 7.01 -10.68 9.54
C SER A 93 8.11 -10.20 8.58
N LEU A 94 7.91 -9.07 7.89
CA LEU A 94 8.94 -8.46 7.03
C LEU A 94 10.10 -7.89 7.84
N LEU A 95 9.83 -7.28 9.01
CA LEU A 95 10.86 -6.80 9.92
C LEU A 95 11.65 -7.99 10.51
N SER A 96 10.96 -9.04 10.97
CA SER A 96 11.59 -10.22 11.55
C SER A 96 12.36 -11.08 10.52
N ALA A 97 11.89 -11.16 9.28
CA ALA A 97 12.61 -11.84 8.19
C ALA A 97 13.95 -11.15 7.91
N ARG A 98 14.00 -9.81 7.94
CA ARG A 98 15.23 -9.05 7.76
C ARG A 98 16.23 -9.23 8.92
N ASP A 99 15.76 -9.25 10.17
CA ASP A 99 16.62 -9.55 11.32
C ASP A 99 17.22 -10.97 11.23
N SER A 100 16.46 -11.92 10.70
CA SER A 100 16.90 -13.31 10.48
C SER A 100 17.87 -13.43 9.30
N ASP A 101 17.64 -12.70 8.21
CA ASP A 101 18.52 -12.66 7.04
C ASP A 101 19.86 -11.98 7.35
N THR A 102 19.90 -11.00 8.26
CA THR A 102 21.16 -10.43 8.75
C THR A 102 21.99 -11.41 9.59
N ALA A 103 21.36 -12.43 10.19
CA ALA A 103 22.05 -13.47 10.96
C ALA A 103 22.50 -14.67 10.10
N SER A 104 22.07 -14.77 8.84
CA SER A 104 22.36 -15.89 7.92
C SER A 104 22.94 -15.42 6.58
N LEU A 105 24.02 -14.64 6.61
CA LEU A 105 24.66 -14.15 5.39
C LEU A 105 25.64 -15.17 4.82
N GLY A 106 25.11 -16.06 3.99
CA GLY A 106 25.86 -16.95 3.12
C GLY A 106 25.04 -17.39 1.91
N ALA A 107 25.13 -16.63 0.82
CA ALA A 107 24.72 -17.00 -0.55
C ALA A 107 23.21 -17.01 -0.90
N VAL A 108 22.64 -15.83 -1.20
CA VAL A 108 21.74 -15.68 -2.36
C VAL A 108 21.87 -14.28 -2.98
N ARG A 109 21.89 -14.23 -4.31
CA ARG A 109 22.39 -13.12 -5.14
C ARG A 109 21.49 -11.87 -5.09
N ALA A 110 22.10 -10.72 -4.78
CA ALA A 110 21.78 -9.38 -5.30
C ALA A 110 20.37 -8.75 -5.04
N ALA A 111 19.72 -9.02 -3.89
CA ALA A 111 18.50 -8.30 -3.49
C ALA A 111 18.57 -7.56 -2.12
N SER A 112 19.71 -7.58 -1.43
CA SER A 112 19.79 -7.10 -0.03
C SER A 112 20.85 -6.02 0.26
N SER A 113 21.25 -5.22 -0.74
CA SER A 113 22.09 -4.02 -0.49
C SER A 113 21.30 -2.70 -0.45
N ALA A 114 19.98 -2.75 -0.64
CA ALA A 114 19.12 -1.57 -0.61
C ALA A 114 19.00 -1.02 0.82
N GLN A 115 19.60 0.15 1.09
CA GLN A 115 19.53 0.82 2.39
C GLN A 115 18.07 1.11 2.79
N PRO A 116 17.67 1.05 4.06
CA PRO A 116 16.34 1.52 4.48
C PRO A 116 16.09 2.98 4.05
N LEU A 117 14.85 3.29 3.65
CA LEU A 117 14.44 4.67 3.41
C LEU A 117 14.28 5.42 4.74
N PRO A 118 14.79 6.65 4.88
CA PRO A 118 14.60 7.45 6.09
C PRO A 118 13.15 7.86 6.35
N ARG A 119 12.35 8.04 5.29
CA ARG A 119 10.97 8.56 5.34
C ARG A 119 10.08 7.83 4.30
N PRO A 120 8.77 7.70 4.56
CA PRO A 120 7.87 6.91 3.72
C PRO A 120 7.55 7.51 2.35
N TRP A 121 7.74 8.82 2.15
CA TRP A 121 7.43 9.50 0.89
C TRP A 121 8.68 9.83 0.06
N LEU A 122 9.69 8.98 0.16
CA LEU A 122 10.92 9.06 -0.61
C LEU A 122 10.94 8.00 -1.70
N VAL A 123 11.25 8.41 -2.93
CA VAL A 123 11.51 7.49 -4.05
C VAL A 123 13.01 7.38 -4.25
N ASP A 124 13.56 6.18 -4.11
CA ASP A 124 15.00 5.94 -4.33
C ASP A 124 15.33 5.99 -5.82
N ALA A 125 15.94 7.09 -6.27
CA ALA A 125 16.28 7.29 -7.67
C ALA A 125 17.45 6.40 -8.15
N SER A 126 18.13 5.70 -7.24
CA SER A 126 19.25 4.81 -7.57
C SER A 126 18.85 3.35 -7.77
N GLN A 127 17.58 3.00 -7.56
CA GLN A 127 17.11 1.61 -7.59
C GLN A 127 15.88 1.45 -8.46
N SER A 128 15.93 0.48 -9.36
CA SER A 128 14.76 0.08 -10.14
C SER A 128 13.72 -0.60 -9.25
N GLY A 129 12.44 -0.44 -9.57
CA GLY A 129 11.34 -1.04 -8.82
C GLY A 129 10.10 -0.15 -8.80
N HIS A 130 9.45 -0.06 -7.64
CA HIS A 130 8.25 0.75 -7.46
C HIS A 130 8.51 1.93 -6.52
N GLY A 131 7.89 3.07 -6.81
CA GLY A 131 7.90 4.27 -5.98
C GLY A 131 6.50 4.80 -5.76
N CYS A 132 6.10 4.98 -4.52
CA CYS A 132 4.79 5.49 -4.15
C CYS A 132 4.86 7.00 -3.86
N LEU A 133 3.96 7.76 -4.46
CA LEU A 133 3.86 9.21 -4.33
C LEU A 133 2.62 9.61 -3.55
N GLN A 134 2.74 10.68 -2.77
CA GLN A 134 1.61 11.27 -2.08
C GLN A 134 0.84 12.18 -3.05
N ALA A 135 -0.48 12.01 -3.16
CA ALA A 135 -1.32 12.89 -3.96
C ALA A 135 -1.23 14.35 -3.46
N GLY A 136 -1.13 15.27 -4.41
CA GLY A 136 -1.10 16.72 -4.14
C GLY A 136 0.18 17.24 -3.47
N ALA A 137 1.20 16.41 -3.28
CA ALA A 137 2.48 16.81 -2.70
C ALA A 137 3.60 16.74 -3.74
N ALA A 138 4.59 17.62 -3.58
CA ALA A 138 5.81 17.57 -4.39
C ALA A 138 6.55 16.24 -4.16
N PRO A 139 6.87 15.48 -5.22
CA PRO A 139 7.68 14.27 -5.11
C PRO A 139 9.07 14.60 -4.57
N VAL A 140 9.59 13.72 -3.71
CA VAL A 140 10.96 13.82 -3.20
C VAL A 140 11.72 12.57 -3.56
N LEU A 141 12.77 12.74 -4.35
CA LEU A 141 13.70 11.68 -4.67
C LEU A 141 14.75 11.55 -3.57
N TRP A 142 15.25 10.34 -3.38
CA TRP A 142 16.29 10.00 -2.42
C TRP A 142 17.43 9.24 -3.07
N ARG A 143 18.64 9.41 -2.52
CA ARG A 143 19.83 8.61 -2.85
C ARG A 143 20.71 8.40 -1.62
N ALA A 144 21.41 7.27 -1.59
CA ALA A 144 22.39 6.99 -0.54
C ALA A 144 23.70 7.78 -0.74
N ALA A 145 24.20 7.80 -1.98
CA ALA A 145 25.43 8.48 -2.36
C ALA A 145 25.23 10.00 -2.46
N THR A 146 26.19 10.77 -1.97
CA THR A 146 26.07 12.24 -1.84
C THR A 146 27.14 13.00 -2.61
N ALA A 147 27.79 12.39 -3.60
CA ALA A 147 28.61 13.14 -4.56
C ALA A 147 27.70 14.03 -5.43
N ALA A 148 28.22 15.18 -5.87
CA ALA A 148 27.49 16.01 -6.83
C ALA A 148 27.28 15.22 -8.13
N THR A 149 26.07 15.27 -8.67
CA THR A 149 25.72 14.69 -9.97
C THR A 149 24.57 15.46 -10.59
N ASP A 150 24.27 15.18 -11.85
CA ASP A 150 23.03 15.60 -12.49
C ASP A 150 22.07 14.42 -12.51
N LEU A 151 20.82 14.67 -12.14
CA LEU A 151 19.72 13.76 -12.37
C LEU A 151 19.07 14.09 -13.70
N THR A 152 18.97 13.11 -14.59
CA THR A 152 18.10 13.18 -15.76
C THR A 152 16.87 12.28 -15.55
N LEU A 153 15.69 12.86 -15.75
CA LEU A 153 14.39 12.22 -15.61
C LEU A 153 13.71 12.14 -16.98
N ALA A 154 13.16 10.97 -17.31
CA ALA A 154 12.34 10.75 -18.50
C ALA A 154 11.24 9.71 -18.23
N PRO A 155 10.09 9.75 -18.93
CA PRO A 155 9.21 8.59 -19.02
C PRO A 155 9.88 7.47 -19.81
N ALA A 156 9.41 6.22 -19.67
CA ALA A 156 10.01 5.06 -20.32
C ALA A 156 10.05 5.14 -21.87
N ASP A 157 9.08 5.85 -22.47
CA ASP A 157 9.03 6.13 -23.91
C ASP A 157 9.94 7.29 -24.34
N ARG A 158 10.56 7.99 -23.37
CA ARG A 158 11.40 9.18 -23.55
C ARG A 158 10.71 10.31 -24.30
N ALA A 159 9.38 10.43 -24.17
CA ALA A 159 8.61 11.51 -24.78
C ALA A 159 9.07 12.92 -24.34
N TRP A 160 9.68 13.03 -23.17
CA TRP A 160 10.35 14.25 -22.69
C TRP A 160 11.55 13.89 -21.82
N THR A 161 12.44 14.87 -21.59
CA THR A 161 13.55 14.76 -20.65
C THR A 161 13.67 16.02 -19.83
N ALA A 162 14.03 15.88 -18.55
CA ALA A 162 14.34 16.99 -17.66
C ALA A 162 15.63 16.67 -16.90
N THR A 163 16.54 17.64 -16.82
CA THR A 163 17.80 17.49 -16.09
C THR A 163 17.86 18.52 -14.98
N THR A 164 18.27 18.10 -13.79
CA THR A 164 18.45 18.96 -12.62
C THR A 164 19.71 18.59 -11.86
N PRO A 165 20.49 19.57 -11.40
CA PRO A 165 21.63 19.29 -10.54
C PRO A 165 21.16 18.72 -9.19
N TRP A 166 21.86 17.71 -8.69
CA TRP A 166 21.70 17.16 -7.35
C TRP A 166 22.97 17.43 -6.51
N PRO A 167 22.93 18.46 -5.64
CA PRO A 167 24.11 18.95 -4.94
C PRO A 167 24.82 17.90 -4.09
N ALA A 168 26.14 18.04 -3.94
CA ALA A 168 26.91 17.23 -3.01
C ALA A 168 26.37 17.39 -1.57
N GLY A 169 26.40 16.31 -0.79
CA GLY A 169 25.87 16.26 0.58
C GLY A 169 24.34 16.12 0.67
N ALA A 170 23.59 16.40 -0.39
CA ALA A 170 22.14 16.28 -0.38
C ALA A 170 21.70 14.86 -0.73
N GLN A 171 21.00 14.21 0.21
CA GLN A 171 20.36 12.90 0.01
C GLN A 171 18.96 13.02 -0.58
N ASP A 172 18.32 14.17 -0.40
CA ASP A 172 16.97 14.44 -0.88
C ASP A 172 17.03 15.43 -2.03
N LEU A 173 16.15 15.25 -3.01
CA LEU A 173 15.90 16.21 -4.09
C LEU A 173 14.39 16.35 -4.27
N ALA A 174 13.87 17.51 -3.88
CA ALA A 174 12.49 17.86 -4.16
C ALA A 174 12.34 18.19 -5.65
N LEU A 175 11.37 17.54 -6.29
CA LEU A 175 10.97 17.86 -7.65
C LEU A 175 9.85 18.90 -7.63
N PRO A 176 9.63 19.63 -8.73
CA PRO A 176 8.44 20.45 -8.89
C PRO A 176 7.15 19.62 -8.72
N ALA A 177 6.10 20.23 -8.16
CA ALA A 177 4.83 19.54 -7.92
C ALA A 177 4.04 19.25 -9.21
N ASP A 178 4.37 19.96 -10.29
CA ASP A 178 3.74 19.86 -11.61
C ASP A 178 4.46 18.87 -12.54
N VAL A 179 5.44 18.11 -12.04
CA VAL A 179 6.04 17.01 -12.82
C VAL A 179 4.94 16.03 -13.22
N PRO A 180 4.78 15.71 -14.51
CA PRO A 180 3.64 14.96 -15.03
C PRO A 180 3.79 13.45 -14.77
N PHE A 181 3.86 13.06 -13.49
CA PHE A 181 3.85 11.66 -13.09
C PHE A 181 2.44 11.08 -13.24
N ALA A 182 2.31 10.09 -14.11
CA ALA A 182 1.11 9.29 -14.28
C ALA A 182 1.17 8.06 -13.37
N ASP A 183 0.04 7.73 -12.74
CA ASP A 183 -0.09 6.51 -11.93
C ASP A 183 0.16 5.27 -12.79
N GLY A 184 0.99 4.35 -12.27
CA GLY A 184 1.38 3.12 -12.95
C GLY A 184 2.39 3.29 -14.08
N ALA A 185 2.82 4.50 -14.42
CA ALA A 185 3.81 4.73 -15.46
C ALA A 185 5.24 4.53 -14.95
N THR A 186 6.11 4.03 -15.83
CA THR A 186 7.54 3.85 -15.55
C THR A 186 8.34 5.06 -15.99
N TYR A 187 9.22 5.52 -15.10
CA TYR A 187 10.15 6.62 -15.32
C TYR A 187 11.58 6.14 -15.16
N LEU A 188 12.48 6.75 -15.93
CA LEU A 188 13.90 6.52 -15.90
C LEU A 188 14.56 7.65 -15.11
N PHE A 189 15.35 7.26 -14.09
CA PHE A 189 16.24 8.15 -13.37
C PHE A 189 17.68 7.81 -13.76
N ASP A 190 18.29 8.69 -14.54
CA ASP A 190 19.67 8.57 -15.00
C ASP A 190 20.57 9.45 -14.12
N MET A 191 21.56 8.84 -13.45
CA MET A 191 22.57 9.51 -12.63
C MET A 191 23.91 8.78 -12.77
N ASP A 192 25.02 9.51 -12.90
CA ASP A 192 26.38 8.94 -12.98
C ASP A 192 26.53 7.83 -14.04
N GLY A 193 25.86 7.97 -15.18
CA GLY A 193 25.87 6.98 -16.27
C GLY A 193 25.11 5.67 -15.96
N LYS A 194 24.37 5.62 -14.84
CA LYS A 194 23.51 4.50 -14.45
C LYS A 194 22.05 4.92 -14.59
N SER A 195 21.24 4.01 -15.08
CA SER A 195 19.80 4.18 -15.24
C SER A 195 19.06 3.30 -14.25
N SER A 196 18.09 3.84 -13.54
CA SER A 196 17.10 3.08 -12.78
C SER A 196 15.72 3.28 -13.37
N ALA A 197 14.92 2.21 -13.42
CA ALA A 197 13.56 2.23 -13.95
C ALA A 197 12.58 2.06 -12.80
N VAL A 198 11.77 3.09 -12.55
CA VAL A 198 10.85 3.13 -11.41
C VAL A 198 9.42 3.32 -11.90
N THR A 199 8.56 2.36 -11.59
CA THR A 199 7.11 2.48 -11.79
C THR A 199 6.52 3.26 -10.63
N LEU A 200 5.99 4.45 -10.93
CA LEU A 200 5.44 5.34 -9.92
C LEU A 200 3.95 5.07 -9.71
N HIS A 201 3.52 5.05 -8.45
CA HIS A 201 2.13 4.90 -8.07
C HIS A 201 1.70 6.09 -7.23
N VAL A 202 0.61 6.76 -7.59
CA VAL A 202 0.10 7.93 -6.87
C VAL A 202 -1.01 7.48 -5.93
N ALA A 203 -0.86 7.77 -4.64
CA ALA A 203 -1.85 7.39 -3.63
C ALA A 203 -3.21 8.05 -3.94
N PRO A 204 -4.29 7.27 -4.11
CA PRO A 204 -5.62 7.85 -4.28
C PRO A 204 -6.05 8.62 -3.03
N GLU A 205 -6.82 9.71 -3.20
CA GLU A 205 -7.35 10.50 -2.07
C GLU A 205 -8.21 9.68 -1.09
N ALA A 206 -8.78 8.57 -1.56
CA ALA A 206 -9.53 7.62 -0.76
C ALA A 206 -8.66 6.86 0.26
N VAL A 207 -7.35 6.71 0.00
CA VAL A 207 -6.41 6.02 0.90
C VAL A 207 -6.03 6.95 2.05
N LYS A 208 -6.82 6.86 3.13
CA LYS A 208 -6.69 7.64 4.37
C LYS A 208 -6.24 6.79 5.54
N GLY A 209 -5.45 7.39 6.43
CA GLY A 209 -4.97 6.75 7.65
C GLY A 209 -3.77 5.84 7.42
N ASP A 210 -2.91 5.73 8.43
CA ASP A 210 -1.58 5.14 8.26
C ASP A 210 -1.60 3.64 7.96
N ARG A 211 -2.59 2.90 8.48
CA ARG A 211 -2.72 1.45 8.25
C ARG A 211 -3.16 1.12 6.82
N MET A 212 -4.20 1.80 6.33
CA MET A 212 -4.65 1.67 4.94
C MET A 212 -3.58 2.15 3.97
N LEU A 213 -2.87 3.25 4.30
CA LEU A 213 -1.74 3.72 3.52
C LEU A 213 -0.62 2.67 3.43
N ALA A 214 -0.21 2.08 4.55
CA ALA A 214 0.80 1.03 4.56
C ALA A 214 0.37 -0.19 3.74
N ALA A 215 -0.90 -0.61 3.83
CA ALA A 215 -1.44 -1.70 3.02
C ALA A 215 -1.40 -1.38 1.53
N TRP A 216 -1.81 -0.16 1.16
CA TRP A 216 -1.78 0.31 -0.22
C TRP A 216 -0.34 0.34 -0.77
N MET A 217 0.62 0.87 -0.01
CA MET A 217 2.04 0.86 -0.40
C MET A 217 2.55 -0.56 -0.63
N LEU A 218 2.24 -1.51 0.25
CA LEU A 218 2.64 -2.91 0.10
C LEU A 218 2.00 -3.55 -1.13
N ALA A 219 0.71 -3.30 -1.36
CA ALA A 219 0.00 -3.80 -2.54
C ALA A 219 0.55 -3.24 -3.86
N LYS A 220 1.14 -2.04 -3.85
CA LYS A 220 1.81 -1.42 -5.00
C LYS A 220 3.29 -1.79 -5.15
N GLY A 221 3.84 -2.62 -4.25
CA GLY A 221 5.25 -3.03 -4.27
C GLY A 221 6.22 -1.97 -3.72
N CYS A 222 5.74 -1.02 -2.91
CA CYS A 222 6.54 0.04 -2.30
C CYS A 222 7.00 -0.37 -0.88
N GLU A 223 7.60 -1.55 -0.70
CA GLU A 223 7.80 -2.13 0.64
C GLU A 223 8.75 -1.31 1.52
N ARG A 224 9.80 -0.71 0.94
CA ARG A 224 10.73 0.16 1.70
C ARG A 224 10.03 1.40 2.25
N GLN A 225 9.06 1.94 1.50
CA GLN A 225 8.26 3.08 1.93
C GLN A 225 7.26 2.67 3.02
N ALA A 226 6.61 1.52 2.87
CA ALA A 226 5.73 0.96 3.91
C ALA A 226 6.48 0.67 5.22
N GLN A 227 7.71 0.15 5.13
CA GLN A 227 8.57 -0.07 6.30
C GLN A 227 8.97 1.25 6.98
N ALA A 228 9.35 2.27 6.20
CA ALA A 228 9.66 3.60 6.76
C ALA A 228 8.44 4.21 7.45
N LEU A 229 7.23 4.04 6.88
CA LEU A 229 5.98 4.44 7.52
C LEU A 229 5.79 3.71 8.85
N GLY A 230 5.90 2.39 8.85
CA GLY A 230 5.78 1.57 10.05
C GLY A 230 6.72 1.99 11.19
N LYS A 231 7.99 2.28 10.86
CA LYS A 231 8.96 2.81 11.84
C LYS A 231 8.55 4.18 12.40
N GLN A 232 8.04 5.07 11.55
CA GLN A 232 7.54 6.38 11.98
C GLN A 232 6.34 6.26 12.92
N LEU A 233 5.48 5.25 12.74
CA LEU A 233 4.34 5.00 13.63
C LEU A 233 4.76 4.40 14.97
N ALA A 234 5.76 3.51 14.97
CA ALA A 234 6.25 2.87 16.18
C ALA A 234 7.07 3.82 17.08
N GLY A 235 7.61 4.90 16.52
CA GLY A 235 8.36 5.93 17.26
C GLY A 235 7.51 7.09 17.77
N LYS A 236 6.20 7.11 17.49
CA LYS A 236 5.22 8.05 18.07
C LYS A 236 4.62 7.45 19.33
#